data_AF-A0A1F4DSE1-F1
#
_entry.id   AF-A0A1F4DSE1-F1
#
_cell.length_a   1.000
_cell.length_b   1.000
_cell.length_c   1.000
_cell.angle_alpha   90.00
_cell.angle_beta   90.00
_cell.angle_gamma   90.00
#
_symmetry.space_group_name_H-M   'P 1'
#
loop_
_entity.id
_entity.type
_entity.pdbx_description
1 polymer ?
#
loop_
_entity_poly.entity_id
_entity_poly.type
_entity_poly.pdbx_seq_one_letter_code
_entity_poly.pdbx_strand_id
1 'polypeptide(L)' 'MPVRKYRSIYEMPDETWREPGDPLLYRAIREVWDFGRRTSGRRYRPGVYRFRSIEEMDVAQSDWGRATAAGDGCEPQRP' A
#
# COMPACT_ATOMS: atom_id res chain seq x y z
N MET A 1 -0.24 -16.22 -0.68
CA MET A 1 -1.72 -16.34 -0.77
C MET A 1 -2.05 -17.09 -2.04
N PRO A 2 -2.80 -18.20 -1.98
CA PRO A 2 -3.27 -18.87 -3.18
C PRO A 2 -4.26 -17.96 -3.91
N VAL A 3 -4.00 -17.65 -5.18
CA VAL A 3 -4.95 -16.96 -6.05
C VAL A 3 -5.84 -18.02 -6.69
N ARG A 4 -7.15 -17.95 -6.46
CA ARG A 4 -8.15 -18.87 -7.03
C ARG A 4 -8.97 -18.16 -8.11
N LYS A 5 -9.28 -18.85 -9.20
CA LYS A 5 -10.10 -18.35 -10.30
C LYS A 5 -11.45 -19.06 -10.30
N TYR A 6 -12.54 -18.30 -10.29
CA TYR A 6 -13.91 -18.78 -10.35
C TYR A 6 -14.58 -18.31 -11.65
N ARG A 7 -15.59 -19.01 -12.15
CA ARG A 7 -16.30 -18.61 -13.38
C ARG A 7 -17.36 -17.56 -13.11
N SER A 8 -17.87 -17.50 -11.88
CA SER A 8 -18.90 -16.57 -11.44
C SER A 8 -18.74 -16.23 -9.96
N ILE A 9 -19.27 -15.08 -9.53
CA ILE A 9 -19.26 -14.66 -8.13
C ILE A 9 -20.09 -15.59 -7.23
N TYR A 10 -21.13 -16.23 -7.78
CA TYR A 10 -21.97 -17.18 -7.02
C TYR A 10 -21.28 -18.51 -6.72
N GLU A 11 -20.18 -18.81 -7.42
CA GLU A 11 -19.35 -19.99 -7.16
C GLU A 11 -18.26 -19.69 -6.12
N MET A 12 -18.08 -18.42 -5.76
CA MET A 12 -17.11 -18.06 -4.73
C MET A 12 -17.70 -18.48 -3.38
N PRO A 13 -16.96 -19.28 -2.60
CA PRO A 13 -17.39 -19.56 -1.24
C PRO A 13 -17.44 -18.22 -0.48
N ASP A 14 -18.47 -18.04 0.34
CA ASP A 14 -18.66 -16.88 1.24
C ASP A 14 -17.71 -16.97 2.45
N GLU A 15 -16.50 -17.47 2.20
CA GLU A 15 -15.48 -17.77 3.20
C GLU A 15 -14.84 -16.46 3.64
N THR A 16 -15.30 -15.93 4.78
CA THR A 16 -14.50 -14.97 5.54
C THR A 16 -13.18 -15.64 5.88
N TRP A 17 -12.05 -14.97 5.61
CA TRP A 17 -10.72 -15.55 5.84
C TRP A 17 -10.54 -16.05 7.29
N ARG A 18 -11.21 -15.39 8.26
CA ARG A 18 -11.37 -15.83 9.66
C ARG A 18 -12.71 -15.33 10.20
N GLU A 19 -13.40 -16.18 10.92
CA GLU A 19 -14.70 -15.89 11.53
C GLU A 19 -14.55 -15.09 12.84
N PRO A 20 -15.54 -14.26 13.21
CA PRO A 20 -15.59 -13.63 14.53
C PRO A 20 -15.51 -14.68 15.65
N GLY A 21 -14.55 -14.52 16.57
CA GLY A 21 -14.31 -15.46 17.67
C GLY A 21 -13.15 -16.44 17.44
N ASP A 22 -12.58 -16.52 16.22
CA ASP A 22 -11.33 -17.24 15.99
C ASP A 22 -10.18 -16.56 16.77
N PRO A 23 -9.49 -17.26 17.70
CA PRO A 23 -8.35 -16.72 18.43
C PRO A 23 -7.22 -16.19 17.54
N LEU A 24 -7.11 -16.70 16.31
CA LEU A 24 -6.11 -16.26 15.35
C LEU A 24 -6.52 -14.96 14.64
N LEU A 25 -7.80 -14.59 14.58
CA LEU A 25 -8.28 -13.40 13.86
C LEU A 25 -7.50 -12.14 14.26
N TYR A 26 -7.42 -11.87 15.57
CA TYR A 26 -6.70 -10.70 16.08
C TYR A 26 -5.20 -10.74 15.79
N ARG A 27 -4.60 -11.93 15.70
CA ARG A 27 -3.18 -12.09 15.34
C ARG A 27 -2.94 -11.74 13.87
N ALA A 28 -3.79 -12.19 12.94
CA ALA A 28 -3.69 -11.77 11.53
C ALA A 28 -3.88 -10.27 11.39
N ILE A 29 -4.90 -9.71 12.04
CA ILE A 29 -5.15 -8.28 11.98
C ILE A 29 -3.87 -7.52 12.37
N ARG A 30 -3.28 -7.87 13.52
CA ARG A 30 -2.01 -7.27 13.96
C ARG A 30 -0.89 -7.43 12.93
N GLU A 31 -0.67 -8.64 12.41
CA GLU A 31 0.38 -8.91 11.43
C GLU A 31 0.21 -8.12 10.13
N VAL A 32 -1.03 -7.95 9.65
CA VAL A 32 -1.35 -7.12 8.49
C VAL A 32 -1.00 -5.65 8.78
N TRP A 33 -1.37 -5.14 9.94
CA TRP A 33 -1.00 -3.77 10.33
C TRP A 33 0.50 -3.59 10.47
N ASP A 34 1.20 -4.55 11.06
CA ASP A 34 2.66 -4.52 11.24
C ASP A 34 3.37 -4.58 9.88
N PHE A 35 2.86 -5.40 8.96
CA PHE A 35 3.35 -5.46 7.58
C PHE A 35 3.11 -4.15 6.85
N GLY A 36 1.91 -3.57 6.97
CA GLY A 36 1.57 -2.27 6.41
C GLY A 36 2.50 -1.18 6.92
N ARG A 37 2.74 -1.08 8.23
CA ARG A 37 3.66 -0.08 8.81
C ARG A 37 5.11 -0.24 8.32
N ARG A 38 5.57 -1.47 8.09
CA ARG A 38 6.92 -1.73 7.55
C ARG A 38 7.07 -1.36 6.08
N THR A 39 5.99 -1.47 5.31
CA THR A 39 6.04 -1.30 3.84
C THR A 39 5.49 0.04 3.36
N SER A 40 4.70 0.74 4.17
CA SER A 40 4.09 2.04 3.85
C SER A 40 5.04 3.23 3.94
N GLY A 41 6.33 3.01 4.20
CA GLY A 41 7.33 4.07 4.27
C GLY A 41 7.46 4.91 2.99
N ARG A 42 6.99 4.40 1.84
CA ARG A 42 6.87 5.14 0.57
C ARG A 42 5.90 6.31 0.69
N ARG A 43 6.46 7.46 1.06
CA ARG A 43 5.74 8.74 1.10
C ARG A 43 5.93 9.44 -0.23
N TYR A 44 4.89 9.37 -1.05
CA TYR A 44 4.74 10.31 -2.15
C TYR A 44 4.37 11.67 -1.59
N ARG A 45 4.87 12.73 -2.21
CA ARG A 45 4.43 14.07 -1.85
C ARG A 45 2.92 14.19 -2.14
N PRO A 46 2.13 14.78 -1.24
CA PRO A 46 0.70 14.94 -1.47
C PRO A 46 0.46 15.91 -2.63
N GLY A 47 -0.39 15.51 -3.58
CA GLY A 47 -0.81 16.37 -4.69
C GLY A 47 -0.88 15.64 -6.02
N VAL A 48 -1.47 16.31 -7.02
CA VAL A 48 -1.44 15.88 -8.43
C VAL A 48 -0.40 16.72 -9.15
N TYR A 49 0.62 16.08 -9.70
CA TYR A 49 1.71 16.73 -10.41
C TYR A 49 1.50 16.58 -11.92
N ARG A 50 1.58 17.69 -12.65
CA ARG A 50 1.56 17.69 -14.11
C ARG A 50 3.00 17.78 -14.62
N PHE A 51 3.43 16.76 -15.36
CA PHE A 51 4.72 16.74 -16.03
C PHE A 51 4.54 17.08 -17.51
N ARG A 52 5.59 17.63 -18.13
CA ARG A 52 5.60 18.00 -19.55
C ARG A 52 6.04 16.82 -20.43
N SER A 53 6.75 15.85 -19.86
CA SER A 53 7.16 14.61 -20.53
C SER A 53 7.23 13.43 -19.54
N ILE A 54 7.40 12.21 -20.08
CA ILE A 54 7.50 10.98 -19.29
C ILE A 54 8.83 10.94 -18.53
N GLU A 55 9.90 11.45 -19.14
CA GLU A 55 11.25 11.47 -18.54
C GLU A 55 11.28 12.37 -17.29
N GLU A 56 10.56 13.49 -17.33
CA GLU A 56 10.42 14.39 -16.17
C GLU A 56 9.67 13.69 -15.01
N MET A 57 8.64 12.90 -15.33
CA MET A 57 7.91 12.09 -14.36
C MET A 57 8.81 11.01 -13.73
N ASP A 58 9.61 10.31 -14.54
CA ASP A 58 10.49 9.23 -14.08
C ASP A 58 11.58 9.74 -13.13
N VAL A 59 12.12 10.92 -13.40
CA VAL A 59 13.08 11.60 -12.50
C VAL A 59 12.41 11.94 -11.17
N ALA A 60 11.24 12.57 -11.19
CA ALA A 60 10.50 12.91 -9.97
C ALA A 60 10.15 11.66 -9.14
N GLN A 61 9.71 10.59 -9.80
CA GLN A 61 9.38 9.32 -9.14
C GLN A 61 10.62 8.66 -8.53
N SER A 62 11.75 8.70 -9.23
CA SER A 62 13.04 8.19 -8.75
C SER A 62 13.51 8.95 -7.51
N ASP A 63 13.39 10.28 -7.52
CA ASP A 63 13.78 11.14 -6.40
C ASP A 63 12.89 10.91 -5.18
N TRP A 64 11.58 10.73 -5.36
CA TRP A 64 10.67 10.35 -4.26
C TRP A 64 11.00 8.97 -3.70
N GLY A 65 11.34 8.01 -4.56
CA GLY A 65 11.79 6.68 -4.15
C GLY A 65 13.06 6.74 -3.29
N ARG A 66 14.02 7.60 -3.64
CA ARG A 66 15.25 7.83 -2.88
C ARG A 66 14.98 8.55 -1.54
N ALA A 67 14.19 9.62 -1.54
CA ALA A 67 13.85 10.37 -0.32
C ALA A 67 13.05 9.52 0.69
N THR A 68 12.13 8.70 0.19
CA THR A 68 11.46 7.67 0.97
C THR A 68 12.45 6.73 1.65
N ALA A 69 13.43 6.23 0.91
CA ALA A 69 14.39 5.25 1.39
C ALA A 69 15.34 5.83 2.45
N ALA A 70 15.58 7.14 2.39
CA ALA A 70 16.37 7.89 3.36
C ALA A 70 15.62 8.18 4.68
N GLY A 71 14.30 7.97 4.75
CA GLY A 71 13.50 8.23 5.95
C GLY A 71 13.16 9.70 6.18
N ASP A 72 13.48 10.57 5.23
CA ASP A 72 13.23 12.00 5.32
C ASP A 72 11.72 12.26 5.22
N GLY A 73 11.11 12.61 6.36
CA GLY A 73 9.73 13.04 6.43
C GLY A 73 9.50 14.24 5.53
N CYS A 74 8.50 14.15 4.65
CA CYS A 74 8.06 15.27 3.85
C CYS A 74 7.57 16.40 4.77
N GLU A 75 8.39 17.44 4.94
CA GLU A 75 7.98 18.69 5.57
C GLU A 75 6.92 19.34 4.65
N PRO A 76 5.72 19.67 5.17
CA PRO A 76 4.70 20.31 4.34
C PRO A 76 5.09 21.76 4.13
N GLN A 77 5.49 22.12 2.91
CA GLN A 77 5.53 23.53 2.51
C GLN A 77 4.09 24.04 2.45
N ARG A 78 3.71 24.87 3.43
CA ARG A 78 2.52 25.72 3.37
C ARG A 78 2.67 26.76 2.23
N PRO A 79 1.55 27.22 1.66
CA PRO A 79 1.55 28.17 0.54
C PRO A 79 2.25 29.49 0.86
#